data_AF-A0A6I3UTC9-F1
#
_entry.id   AF-A0A6I3UTC9-F1
#
_cell.length_a   1.000
_cell.length_b   1.000
_cell.length_c   1.000
_cell.angle_alpha   90.00
_cell.angle_beta   90.00
_cell.angle_gamma   90.00
#
_symmetry.space_group_name_H-M   'P 1'
#
loop_
_entity.id
_entity.type
_entity.pdbx_description
1 polymer ?
#
loop_
_entity_poly.entity_id
_entity_poly.type
_entity_poly.pdbx_seq_one_letter_code
_entity_poly.pdbx_strand_id
1 'polypeptide(L)'
;FIRLAEELPEITFIWAGGFSFGGITDGYERYKKIMDNPPKNLIFPGIVSPERMRELYALADLFLLPSYNELFPMTILEAASCEAPI
;
A
#
# COMPACT_ATOMS: atom_id res chain seq x y z
N PHE A 1 -2.34 -7.56 -2.76
CA PHE A 1 -2.78 -6.30 -3.39
C PHE A 1 -2.53 -6.28 -4.90
N ILE A 2 -1.36 -6.66 -5.43
CA ILE A 2 -1.09 -6.65 -6.89
C ILE A 2 -2.14 -7.43 -7.69
N ARG A 3 -2.46 -8.65 -7.26
CA ARG A 3 -3.52 -9.47 -7.87
C ARG A 3 -4.89 -8.77 -7.88
N LEU A 4 -5.22 -8.01 -6.84
CA LEU A 4 -6.48 -7.25 -6.80
C LEU A 4 -6.48 -6.15 -7.86
N ALA A 5 -5.35 -5.48 -8.08
CA ALA A 5 -5.22 -4.48 -9.14
C ALA A 5 -5.37 -5.10 -10.55
N GLU A 6 -4.90 -6.33 -10.74
CA GLU A 6 -5.09 -7.07 -12.00
C GLU A 6 -6.55 -7.51 -12.21
N GLU A 7 -7.23 -7.95 -11.15
CA GLU A 7 -8.61 -8.45 -11.19
C GLU A 7 -9.67 -7.33 -11.20
N LEU A 8 -9.33 -6.13 -10.69
CA LEU A 8 -10.24 -4.98 -10.54
C LEU A 8 -9.64 -3.72 -11.21
N PRO A 9 -9.55 -3.67 -12.56
CA PRO A 9 -8.91 -2.58 -13.30
C PRO A 9 -9.59 -1.22 -13.14
N GLU A 10 -10.84 -1.19 -12.71
CA GLU A 10 -11.63 0.01 -12.43
C GLU A 10 -11.32 0.66 -11.07
N ILE A 11 -10.69 -0.07 -10.15
CA ILE A 11 -10.31 0.41 -8.83
C ILE A 11 -8.86 0.88 -8.86
N THR A 12 -8.58 2.04 -8.29
CA THR A 12 -7.22 2.54 -8.10
C THR A 12 -6.68 2.10 -6.74
N PHE A 13 -5.54 1.43 -6.75
CA PHE A 13 -4.82 0.99 -5.56
C PHE A 13 -3.62 1.89 -5.31
N ILE A 14 -3.50 2.43 -4.10
CA ILE A 14 -2.33 3.19 -3.65
C ILE A 14 -1.60 2.36 -2.60
N TRP A 15 -0.36 1.96 -2.90
CA TRP A 15 0.48 1.20 -1.99
C TRP A 15 1.60 2.07 -1.42
N ALA A 16 1.29 2.77 -0.33
CA ALA A 16 2.25 3.64 0.35
C ALA A 16 3.21 2.81 1.21
N GLY A 17 4.47 2.73 0.77
CA GLY A 17 5.49 1.89 1.35
C GLY A 17 6.56 1.51 0.33
N GLY A 18 7.65 0.91 0.81
CA GLY A 18 8.75 0.47 -0.03
C GLY A 18 9.61 -0.56 0.69
N PHE A 19 10.72 -0.95 0.06
CA PHE A 19 11.66 -1.90 0.67
C PHE A 19 12.55 -1.20 1.71
N SER A 20 12.23 -1.35 2.99
CA SER A 20 13.08 -0.83 4.08
C SER A 20 14.43 -1.54 4.20
N PHE A 21 14.55 -2.77 3.67
CA PHE A 21 15.76 -3.61 3.79
C PHE A 21 16.36 -4.06 2.44
N GLY A 22 15.96 -3.42 1.34
CA GLY A 22 16.51 -3.73 0.01
C GLY A 22 16.45 -5.23 -0.32
N GLY A 23 17.56 -5.78 -0.83
CA GLY A 23 17.67 -7.17 -1.29
C GLY A 23 17.56 -8.26 -0.22
N ILE A 24 17.52 -7.91 1.08
CA ILE A 24 17.25 -8.87 2.17
C ILE A 24 15.73 -9.13 2.32
N THR A 25 14.90 -8.33 1.63
CA THR A 25 13.45 -8.51 1.64
C THR A 25 13.05 -9.75 0.84
N ASP A 26 12.24 -10.63 1.44
CA ASP A 26 11.71 -11.79 0.72
C ASP A 26 10.93 -11.36 -0.53
N GLY A 27 11.20 -12.03 -1.66
CA GLY A 27 10.60 -11.69 -2.95
C GLY A 27 11.04 -10.34 -3.55
N TYR A 28 12.10 -9.69 -3.04
CA TYR A 28 12.57 -8.36 -3.52
C TYR A 28 12.63 -8.25 -5.05
N GLU A 29 13.26 -9.19 -5.73
CA GLU A 29 13.40 -9.19 -7.19
C GLU A 29 12.05 -9.23 -7.93
N ARG A 30 11.08 -9.99 -7.40
CA ARG A 30 9.73 -10.08 -7.98
C ARG A 30 9.01 -8.75 -7.82
N TYR A 31 9.00 -8.21 -6.61
CA TYR A 31 8.27 -6.98 -6.31
C TYR A 31 8.93 -5.77 -6.97
N LYS A 32 10.26 -5.73 -7.07
CA LYS A 32 10.99 -4.66 -7.77
C LYS A 32 10.57 -4.54 -9.24
N LYS A 33 10.50 -5.64 -9.97
CA LYS A 33 10.02 -5.64 -11.37
C LYS A 33 8.61 -5.07 -11.52
N ILE A 34 7.74 -5.33 -10.55
CA ILE A 34 6.35 -4.85 -10.55
C ILE A 34 6.31 -3.36 -10.17
N MET A 35 7.16 -2.92 -9.24
CA MET A 35 7.27 -1.50 -8.90
C MET A 35 7.89 -0.67 -10.03
N ASP A 36 8.81 -1.25 -10.82
CA ASP A 36 9.43 -0.61 -11.98
C ASP A 36 8.45 -0.51 -13.17
N ASN A 37 7.47 -1.41 -13.26
CA ASN A 37 6.45 -1.41 -14.30
C ASN A 37 5.08 -1.85 -13.74
N PRO A 38 4.39 -0.98 -12.98
CA PRO A 38 3.16 -1.34 -12.30
C PRO A 38 1.96 -1.42 -13.26
N PRO A 39 0.91 -2.19 -12.92
CA PRO A 39 -0.41 -2.01 -13.51
C PRO A 39 -0.84 -0.53 -13.47
N LYS A 40 -1.58 -0.07 -14.48
CA LYS A 40 -1.96 1.35 -14.61
C LYS A 40 -2.76 1.89 -13.40
N ASN A 41 -3.48 1.00 -12.73
CA ASN A 41 -4.32 1.29 -11.56
C ASN A 41 -3.61 0.99 -10.23
N LEU A 42 -2.31 0.70 -10.24
CA LEU A 42 -1.51 0.45 -9.03
C LEU A 42 -0.41 1.51 -8.88
N ILE A 43 -0.54 2.36 -7.87
CA ILE A 43 0.34 3.50 -7.65
C ILE A 43 1.25 3.21 -6.46
N PHE A 44 2.56 3.36 -6.67
CA PHE A 44 3.59 3.23 -5.64
C PHE A 44 4.19 4.60 -5.32
N PRO A 45 3.66 5.37 -4.35
CA PRO A 45 4.25 6.64 -3.95
C PRO A 45 5.59 6.45 -3.18
N GLY A 46 5.94 5.22 -2.83
CA GLY A 46 7.15 4.90 -2.08
C GLY A 46 7.03 5.20 -0.59
N ILE A 47 8.17 5.44 0.06
CA ILE A 47 8.22 5.92 1.44
C ILE A 47 7.88 7.41 1.43
N VAL A 48 6.81 7.79 2.13
CA VAL A 48 6.29 9.17 2.16
C VAL A 48 6.34 9.76 3.56
N SER A 49 6.18 11.08 3.67
CA SER A 49 6.13 11.76 4.97
C SER A 49 4.86 11.39 5.75
N PRO A 50 4.85 11.55 7.09
CA PRO A 50 3.64 11.38 7.90
C PRO A 50 2.47 12.25 7.44
N GLU A 51 2.74 13.48 7.01
CA GLU A 51 1.72 14.39 6.46
C GLU A 51 1.08 13.80 5.21
N ARG A 52 1.93 13.28 4.31
CA ARG A 52 1.45 12.65 3.08
C ARG A 52 0.69 11.35 3.35
N MET A 53 1.07 10.57 4.37
CA MET A 53 0.29 9.40 4.79
C MET A 53 -1.12 9.80 5.23
N ARG A 54 -1.27 10.85 6.04
CA ARG A 54 -2.59 11.34 6.47
C ARG A 54 -3.45 11.77 5.29
N GLU A 55 -2.86 12.47 4.31
CA GLU A 55 -3.56 12.82 3.07
C GLU A 55 -4.02 11.59 2.29
N LEU A 56 -3.18 10.55 2.20
CA LEU A 56 -3.54 9.30 1.51
C LEU A 56 -4.65 8.54 2.22
N TYR A 57 -4.63 8.48 3.55
CA TYR A 57 -5.73 7.89 4.32
C TYR A 57 -7.03 8.66 4.11
N ALA A 58 -7.01 10.00 4.24
CA ALA A 58 -8.20 10.84 4.04
C ALA A 58 -8.73 10.83 2.60
N LEU A 59 -7.88 10.53 1.61
CA LEU A 59 -8.26 10.39 0.20
C LEU A 59 -8.90 9.03 -0.11
N ALA A 60 -8.63 8.00 0.69
CA ALA A 60 -9.00 6.63 0.36
C ALA A 60 -10.48 6.36 0.63
N ASP A 61 -11.18 5.77 -0.35
CA ASP A 61 -12.54 5.27 -0.16
C ASP A 61 -12.58 4.04 0.77
N LEU A 62 -11.48 3.28 0.82
CA LEU A 62 -11.29 2.10 1.66
C LEU A 62 -9.80 1.89 1.94
N PHE A 63 -9.45 1.75 3.21
CA PHE A 63 -8.16 1.24 3.65
C PHE A 63 -8.18 -0.29 3.67
N LEU A 64 -7.19 -0.92 3.06
CA LEU A 64 -7.07 -2.37 3.00
C LEU A 64 -5.73 -2.81 3.61
N LEU A 65 -5.79 -3.70 4.61
CA LEU A 65 -4.62 -4.35 5.19
C LEU A 65 -4.64 -5.86 4.90
N PRO A 66 -4.06 -6.33 3.77
CA PRO A 66 -4.10 -7.74 3.38
C PRO A 66 -2.94 -8.55 4.01
N SER A 67 -2.45 -8.15 5.19
CA SER A 67 -1.38 -8.83 5.91
C SER A 67 -1.88 -10.12 6.57
N TYR A 68 -1.13 -11.22 6.45
CA TYR A 68 -1.48 -12.49 7.13
C TYR A 68 -1.13 -12.49 8.62
N ASN A 69 -0.09 -11.76 9.02
CA ASN A 69 0.38 -11.70 10.40
C ASN A 69 0.71 -10.25 10.74
N GLU A 70 0.07 -9.73 11.78
CA GLU A 70 0.34 -8.43 12.37
C GLU A 70 0.31 -8.60 13.88
N LEU A 71 1.34 -8.14 14.58
CA LEU A 71 1.33 -8.18 16.05
C LEU A 71 0.31 -7.17 16.59
N PHE A 72 0.40 -5.94 16.09
CA PHE A 72 -0.53 -4.87 16.37
C PHE A 72 -0.48 -3.86 15.21
N PRO A 73 -1.44 -3.90 14.27
CA PRO A 73 -1.35 -3.10 13.06
C PRO A 73 -1.71 -1.64 13.37
N MET A 74 -0.68 -0.83 13.64
CA MET A 74 -0.85 0.62 13.87
C MET A 74 -1.53 1.32 12.69
N THR A 75 -1.34 0.81 11.47
CA THR A 75 -1.94 1.34 10.25
C THR A 75 -3.48 1.31 10.26
N ILE A 76 -4.10 0.34 10.95
CA ILE A 76 -5.56 0.33 11.17
C ILE A 76 -5.98 1.51 12.04
N LEU A 77 -5.25 1.79 13.12
CA LEU A 77 -5.54 2.91 14.02
C LEU A 77 -5.29 4.25 13.33
N GLU A 78 -4.24 4.36 12.52
CA GLU A 78 -3.94 5.55 11.72
C GLU A 78 -5.05 5.82 10.70
N ALA A 79 -5.46 4.79 9.94
CA ALA A 79 -6.55 4.89 8.97
C ALA A 79 -7.87 5.30 9.65
N ALA A 80 -8.23 4.64 10.76
CA ALA A 80 -9.42 4.99 11.56
C ALA A 80 -9.36 6.42 12.08
N SER A 81 -8.19 6.90 12.51
CA SER A 81 -8.01 8.27 13.00
C SER A 81 -8.19 9.34 11.91
N CYS A 82 -8.05 8.93 10.64
CA CYS A 82 -8.31 9.75 9.46
C CYS A 82 -9.72 9.51 8.88
N GLU A 83 -10.59 8.79 9.59
CA GLU A 83 -11.95 8.42 9.18
C GLU A 83 -12.03 7.58 7.89
N ALA A 84 -10.92 6.98 7.46
CA ALA A 84 -10.91 6.06 6.34
C ALA A 84 -11.68 4.78 6.73
N PRO A 85 -12.65 4.33 5.90
CA PRO A 85 -13.25 3.00 6.07
C PRO A 85 -12.17 1.92 6.02
N ILE A 86 -12.34 0.84 6.79
CA ILE A 86 -11.36 -0.27 6.93
C ILE A 86 -12.03 -1.60 6.57
#